data_AF-A0A419TBB1-F1
#
_entry.id   AF-A0A419TBB1-F1
#
_cell.length_a   1.000
_cell.length_b   1.000
_cell.length_c   1.000
_cell.angle_alpha   90.00
_cell.angle_beta   90.00
_cell.angle_gamma   90.00
#
_symmetry.space_group_name_H-M   'P 1'
#
loop_
_entity.id
_entity.type
_entity.pdbx_description
1 polymer ?
#
loop_
_entity_poly.entity_id
_entity_poly.type
_entity_poly.pdbx_seq_one_letter_code
_entity_poly.pdbx_strand_id
1 'polypeptide(L)'
;MGKRLERYKRRKKEKKIKRQKRIILLVTIMLFIGGINIVDKSFREFLYIEDMRVFDFRNNNEYITVHLLGKNYQIKEEKLDETISKFKVKLENTLNFIKNYIKN
;
A
#
# COMPACT_ATOMS: atom_id res chain seq x y z
N MET A 1 16.49 -25.36 32.48
CA MET A 1 16.41 -25.19 31.01
C MET A 1 15.04 -24.71 30.48
N GLY A 2 13.90 -25.04 31.12
CA GLY A 2 12.54 -24.71 30.62
C GLY A 2 12.23 -23.22 30.35
N LYS A 3 12.61 -22.29 31.24
CA LYS A 3 12.30 -20.85 31.11
C LYS A 3 12.86 -20.19 29.84
N ARG A 4 14.00 -20.67 29.32
CA ARG A 4 14.59 -20.16 28.06
C ARG A 4 13.78 -20.62 26.85
N LEU A 5 13.34 -21.88 26.86
CA LEU A 5 12.52 -22.47 25.80
C LEU A 5 11.15 -21.79 25.71
N GLU A 6 10.55 -21.48 26.85
CA GLU A 6 9.28 -20.75 26.95
C GLU A 6 9.35 -19.34 26.36
N ARG A 7 10.39 -18.58 26.71
CA ARG A 7 10.62 -17.24 26.15
C ARG A 7 10.79 -17.28 24.63
N TYR A 8 11.48 -18.30 24.11
CA TYR A 8 11.66 -18.48 22.68
C TYR A 8 10.34 -18.80 21.95
N LYS A 9 9.55 -19.75 22.48
CA LYS A 9 8.21 -20.09 21.95
C LYS A 9 7.28 -18.88 21.95
N ARG A 10 7.29 -18.06 23.01
CA ARG A 10 6.48 -16.83 23.10
C ARG A 10 6.84 -15.82 22.03
N ARG A 11 8.14 -15.52 21.86
CA ARG A 11 8.64 -14.61 20.80
C ARG A 11 8.28 -15.11 19.40
N LYS A 12 8.35 -16.43 19.14
CA LYS A 12 7.97 -17.01 17.85
C LYS A 12 6.46 -16.83 17.58
N LYS A 13 5.62 -17.04 18.60
CA LYS A 13 4.16 -16.82 18.53
C LYS A 13 3.83 -15.34 18.27
N GLU A 14 4.45 -14.42 18.99
CA GLU A 14 4.29 -12.97 18.80
C GLU A 14 4.68 -12.53 17.38
N LYS A 15 5.81 -13.04 16.85
CA LYS A 15 6.22 -12.76 15.46
C LYS A 15 5.21 -13.29 14.44
N LYS A 16 4.65 -14.48 14.64
CA LYS A 16 3.62 -15.06 13.76
C LYS A 16 2.35 -14.22 13.76
N ILE A 17 1.87 -13.81 14.95
CA ILE A 17 0.69 -12.94 15.09
C ILE A 17 0.93 -11.60 14.39
N LYS A 18 2.10 -10.97 14.59
CA LYS A 18 2.44 -9.72 13.90
C LYS A 18 2.43 -9.86 12.37
N ARG A 19 2.90 -10.99 11.83
CA ARG A 19 2.85 -11.27 10.38
C ARG A 19 1.41 -11.46 9.89
N GLN A 20 0.61 -12.25 10.60
CA GLN A 20 -0.80 -12.46 10.27
C GLN A 20 -1.59 -11.15 10.27
N LYS A 21 -1.38 -10.28 11.27
CA LYS A 21 -1.99 -8.95 11.31
C LYS A 21 -1.65 -8.10 10.08
N ARG A 22 -0.39 -8.14 9.61
CA ARG A 22 0.00 -7.44 8.37
C ARG A 22 -0.68 -8.04 7.13
N ILE A 23 -0.77 -9.36 7.05
CA ILE A 23 -1.44 -10.01 5.91
C ILE A 23 -2.92 -9.64 5.89
N ILE A 24 -3.60 -9.71 7.04
CA ILE A 24 -5.01 -9.30 7.15
C ILE A 24 -5.18 -7.85 6.73
N LEU A 25 -4.31 -6.94 7.23
CA LEU A 25 -4.34 -5.54 6.83
C LEU A 25 -4.20 -5.36 5.31
N LEU A 26 -3.25 -6.06 4.69
CA LEU A 26 -3.06 -6.01 3.24
C LEU A 26 -4.28 -6.53 2.47
N VAL A 27 -4.88 -7.63 2.92
CA VAL A 27 -6.11 -8.19 2.34
C VAL A 27 -7.27 -7.20 2.48
N THR A 28 -7.44 -6.58 3.64
CA THR A 28 -8.47 -5.55 3.86
C THR A 28 -8.27 -4.36 2.94
N ILE A 29 -7.03 -3.88 2.76
CA ILE A 29 -6.73 -2.79 1.82
C ILE A 29 -7.05 -3.20 0.38
N MET A 30 -6.71 -4.42 -0.04
CA MET A 30 -7.05 -4.94 -1.37
C MET A 30 -8.57 -5.00 -1.59
N LEU A 31 -9.31 -5.53 -0.63
CA LEU A 31 -10.78 -5.60 -0.70
C LEU A 31 -11.40 -4.20 -0.73
N PHE A 32 -10.85 -3.26 0.03
CA PHE A 32 -11.31 -1.87 0.05
C PHE A 32 -11.13 -1.20 -1.31
N ILE A 33 -9.94 -1.31 -1.92
CA ILE A 33 -9.65 -0.77 -3.26
C ILE A 33 -10.54 -1.44 -4.31
N GLY A 34 -10.69 -2.76 -4.25
CA GLY A 34 -11.57 -3.51 -5.15
C GLY A 34 -13.03 -3.08 -5.02
N GLY A 35 -13.51 -2.91 -3.79
CA GLY A 35 -14.87 -2.43 -3.51
C GLY A 35 -15.13 -1.04 -4.07
N ILE A 36 -14.18 -0.10 -3.89
CA ILE A 36 -14.28 1.24 -4.49
C ILE A 36 -14.40 1.15 -6.01
N ASN A 37 -13.57 0.35 -6.67
CA ASN A 37 -13.61 0.22 -8.13
C ASN A 37 -14.93 -0.35 -8.63
N ILE A 38 -15.50 -1.33 -7.92
CA ILE A 38 -16.80 -1.91 -8.27
C ILE A 38 -17.90 -0.85 -8.12
N VAL A 39 -17.93 -0.16 -6.97
CA VAL A 39 -18.91 0.91 -6.71
C VAL A 39 -18.79 2.02 -7.75
N ASP A 40 -17.58 2.45 -8.06
CA ASP A 40 -17.29 3.48 -9.05
C ASP A 40 -17.77 3.08 -10.46
N LYS A 41 -17.53 1.83 -10.86
CA LYS A 41 -18.04 1.28 -12.12
C LYS A 41 -19.58 1.25 -12.14
N SER A 42 -20.20 0.72 -11.09
CA SER A 42 -21.67 0.67 -10.99
C SER A 42 -22.27 2.07 -10.98
N PHE A 43 -21.71 3.02 -10.25
CA PHE A 43 -22.19 4.41 -10.23
C PHE A 43 -22.11 5.05 -11.62
N ARG A 44 -21.03 4.85 -12.37
CA ARG A 44 -20.91 5.35 -13.75
C ARG A 44 -21.94 4.71 -14.69
N GLU A 45 -22.11 3.40 -14.61
CA GLU A 45 -23.08 2.67 -15.45
C GLU A 45 -24.52 3.09 -15.13
N PHE A 46 -24.86 3.31 -13.86
CA PHE A 46 -26.23 3.67 -13.44
C PHE A 46 -26.57 5.14 -13.63
N LEU A 47 -25.62 6.06 -13.41
CA LEU A 47 -25.92 7.49 -13.45
C LEU A 47 -25.63 8.15 -14.80
N TYR A 48 -25.00 7.45 -15.76
CA TYR A 48 -24.56 8.03 -17.03
C TYR A 48 -23.67 9.29 -16.84
N ILE A 49 -23.01 9.41 -15.69
CA ILE A 49 -22.11 10.52 -15.40
C ILE A 49 -20.71 10.10 -15.84
N GLU A 50 -20.29 10.54 -17.02
CA GLU A 50 -18.95 10.26 -17.56
C GLU A 50 -17.83 10.99 -16.79
N ASP A 51 -18.14 12.14 -16.18
CA ASP A 51 -17.13 13.06 -15.64
C ASP A 51 -16.85 12.94 -14.13
N MET A 52 -17.74 12.34 -13.34
CA MET A 52 -17.52 12.16 -11.90
C MET A 52 -16.99 10.76 -11.61
N ARG A 53 -15.66 10.66 -11.51
CA ARG A 53 -15.00 9.43 -11.07
C ARG A 53 -14.93 9.41 -9.55
N VAL A 54 -15.28 8.31 -8.89
CA VAL A 54 -15.08 8.13 -7.45
C VAL A 54 -13.58 8.05 -7.11
N PHE A 55 -12.76 7.62 -8.08
CA PHE A 55 -11.31 7.66 -8.01
C PHE A 55 -10.72 8.18 -9.34
N ASP A 56 -9.91 9.23 -9.29
CA ASP A 56 -9.21 9.77 -10.46
C ASP A 56 -7.78 10.18 -10.09
N PHE A 57 -6.88 10.04 -11.05
CA PHE A 57 -5.49 10.46 -10.90
C PHE A 57 -5.10 11.30 -12.11
N ARG A 58 -4.81 12.59 -11.88
CA ARG A 58 -4.30 13.50 -12.90
C ARG A 58 -2.96 14.06 -12.47
N ASN A 59 -1.98 14.02 -13.37
CA ASN A 59 -0.70 14.69 -13.19
C ASN A 59 -0.63 15.91 -14.11
N ASN A 60 -0.46 17.09 -13.51
CA ASN A 60 -0.25 18.34 -14.21
C ASN A 60 1.11 18.94 -13.81
N ASN A 61 2.23 18.26 -14.09
CA ASN A 61 3.67 18.68 -14.00
C ASN A 61 4.18 19.50 -12.78
N GLU A 62 3.31 19.90 -11.86
CA GLU A 62 3.53 20.64 -10.63
C GLU A 62 2.70 20.00 -9.51
N TYR A 63 1.49 19.52 -9.86
CA TYR A 63 0.54 18.94 -8.93
C TYR A 63 -0.01 17.62 -9.44
N ILE A 64 -0.03 16.66 -8.52
CA ILE A 64 -0.75 15.42 -8.65
C ILE A 64 -2.08 15.60 -7.94
N THR A 65 -3.16 15.55 -8.71
CA THR A 65 -4.53 15.60 -8.19
C THR A 65 -5.05 14.18 -8.07
N VAL A 66 -5.29 13.75 -6.83
CA VAL A 66 -5.98 12.52 -6.50
C VAL A 66 -7.43 12.86 -6.17
N HIS A 67 -8.35 12.48 -7.03
CA HIS A 67 -9.77 12.51 -6.69
C HIS A 67 -10.12 11.20 -5.98
N LEU A 68 -10.69 11.29 -4.79
CA LEU A 68 -11.09 10.13 -4.00
C LEU A 68 -12.39 10.45 -3.25
N LEU A 69 -13.43 9.65 -3.48
CA LEU A 69 -14.74 9.76 -2.81
C LEU A 69 -15.33 11.18 -2.91
N GLY A 70 -15.22 11.82 -4.08
CA GLY A 70 -15.74 13.17 -4.32
C GLY A 70 -14.86 14.31 -3.75
N LYS A 71 -13.69 14.02 -3.19
CA LYS A 71 -12.73 15.02 -2.71
C LYS A 71 -11.48 15.06 -3.58
N ASN A 72 -10.99 16.26 -3.85
CA ASN A 72 -9.72 16.49 -4.54
C ASN A 72 -8.59 16.66 -3.51
N TYR A 73 -7.56 15.84 -3.62
CA TYR A 73 -6.31 15.97 -2.89
C TYR A 73 -5.23 16.40 -3.86
N GLN A 74 -4.58 17.53 -3.60
CA GLN A 74 -3.46 18.01 -4.41
C GLN A 74 -2.14 17.74 -3.68
N ILE A 75 -1.23 17.05 -4.35
CA ILE A 75 0.10 16.72 -3.85
C ILE A 75 1.11 17.41 -4.77
N LYS A 76 2.01 18.22 -4.21
CA LYS A 76 3.13 18.82 -4.96
C LYS A 76 4.09 17.72 -5.42
N GLU A 77 4.47 17.74 -6.70
CA GLU A 77 5.30 16.72 -7.33
C GLU A 77 6.67 16.56 -6.64
N GLU A 78 7.31 17.67 -6.22
CA GLU A 78 8.58 17.65 -5.48
C GLU A 78 8.53 16.75 -4.22
N LYS A 79 7.42 16.76 -3.48
CA LYS A 79 7.27 15.92 -2.28
C LYS A 79 7.09 14.44 -2.63
N LEU A 80 6.52 14.15 -3.80
CA LEU A 80 6.36 12.78 -4.28
C LEU A 80 7.71 12.21 -4.72
N ASP A 81 8.52 12.99 -5.45
CA ASP A 81 9.83 12.56 -5.95
C ASP A 81 10.82 12.23 -4.83
N GLU A 82 10.84 13.03 -3.77
CA GLU A 82 11.63 12.70 -2.57
C GLU A 82 11.17 11.38 -1.94
N THR A 83 9.86 11.15 -1.90
CA THR A 83 9.26 9.95 -1.30
C THR A 83 9.56 8.71 -2.15
N ILE A 84 9.43 8.82 -3.47
CA ILE A 84 9.75 7.76 -4.43
C ILE A 84 11.24 7.42 -4.36
N SER A 85 12.11 8.43 -4.29
CA SER A 85 13.57 8.24 -4.20
C SER A 85 13.95 7.47 -2.92
N LYS A 86 13.39 7.85 -1.77
CA LYS A 86 13.58 7.11 -0.51
C LYS A 86 13.09 5.67 -0.60
N PHE A 87 11.98 5.43 -1.32
CA PHE A 87 11.42 4.10 -1.51
C PHE A 87 12.29 3.24 -2.43
N LYS A 88 12.82 3.79 -3.53
CA LYS A 88 13.76 3.13 -4.45
C LYS A 88 15.01 2.65 -3.72
N VAL A 89 15.64 3.52 -2.93
CA VAL A 89 16.83 3.16 -2.14
C VAL A 89 16.53 2.00 -1.18
N LYS A 90 15.34 1.99 -0.57
CA LYS A 90 14.93 0.92 0.34
C LYS A 90 14.65 -0.40 -0.39
N LEU A 91 14.10 -0.34 -1.60
CA LEU A 91 13.91 -1.51 -2.46
C LEU A 91 15.24 -2.08 -2.93
N GLU A 92 16.18 -1.26 -3.40
CA GLU A 92 17.51 -1.68 -3.81
C GLU A 92 18.27 -2.36 -2.67
N ASN A 93 18.23 -1.78 -1.47
CA ASN A 93 18.84 -2.40 -0.29
C ASN A 93 18.21 -3.76 0.04
N THR A 94 16.90 -3.90 -0.16
CA THR A 94 16.19 -5.17 0.06
C THR A 94 16.55 -6.21 -1.01
N LEU A 95 16.66 -5.79 -2.28
CA LEU A 95 17.08 -6.65 -3.39
C LEU A 95 18.52 -7.10 -3.23
N ASN A 96 19.42 -6.22 -2.79
CA ASN A 96 20.82 -6.54 -2.52
C ASN A 96 20.95 -7.52 -1.34
N PHE A 97 20.14 -7.35 -0.30
CA PHE A 97 20.06 -8.30 0.81
C PHE A 97 19.64 -9.70 0.31
N ILE A 98 18.61 -9.77 -0.55
CA ILE A 98 18.13 -11.03 -1.12
C ILE A 98 19.20 -11.66 -2.04
N LYS A 99 19.84 -10.87 -2.92
CA LYS A 99 20.91 -11.36 -3.80
C LYS A 99 22.09 -11.93 -3.01
N ASN A 100 22.53 -11.24 -1.95
CA ASN A 100 23.60 -11.76 -1.09
C ASN A 100 23.20 -13.02 -0.33
N TYR A 101 21.91 -13.20 -0.03
CA TYR A 101 21.40 -14.41 0.62
C TYR A 101 21.26 -15.60 -0.34
N ILE A 102 21.10 -15.36 -1.64
CA ILE A 102 21.02 -16.41 -2.68
C ILE A 102 22.42 -16.83 -3.16
N LYS A 103 23.43 -15.96 -3.02
CA LYS A 103 24.81 -16.20 -3.46
C LYS A 103 25.68 -16.91 -2.40
N ASN A 104 25.17 -17.06 -1.17
CA ASN A 104 25.72 -17.90 -0.09
C ASN A 104 24.91 -19.19 0.02
#